data_AF-A0A1L5KHU8-F1
#
_entry.id   AF-A0A1L5KHU8-F1
#
_cell.length_a   1.000
_cell.length_b   1.000
_cell.length_c   1.000
_cell.angle_alpha   90.00
_cell.angle_beta   90.00
_cell.angle_gamma   90.00
#
_symmetry.space_group_name_H-M   'P 1'
#
loop_
_entity.id
_entity.type
_entity.pdbx_description
1 polymer ?
#
loop_
_entity_poly.entity_id
_entity_poly.type
_entity_poly.pdbx_seq_one_letter_code
_entity_poly.pdbx_strand_id
1 'polypeptide(L)'
;MPSIGTSYLQYVYQQFGNNRIYASAAYNAGPGRVRTWQGNSAGRIDAVAFIESIPFSETRGYVKNVLSYDAYYRYFMGKQDNLLSDAEWRQRY
;
A
#
# COMPACT_ATOMS: atom_id res chain seq x y z
N MET A 1 -18.63 -10.23 13.33
CA MET A 1 -18.50 -10.04 11.86
C MET A 1 -17.55 -8.88 11.63
N PRO A 2 -16.53 -9.00 10.77
CA PRO A 2 -15.73 -7.83 10.40
C PRO A 2 -16.65 -6.77 9.77
N SER A 3 -16.36 -5.48 10.01
CA SER A 3 -17.10 -4.41 9.34
C SER A 3 -16.83 -4.47 7.83
N ILE A 4 -17.75 -3.95 7.01
CA ILE A 4 -17.62 -3.93 5.55
C ILE A 4 -16.27 -3.33 5.12
N GLY A 5 -15.81 -2.27 5.81
CA GLY A 5 -14.52 -1.65 5.56
C GLY A 5 -13.32 -2.57 5.82
N THR A 6 -13.31 -3.29 6.94
CA THR A 6 -12.24 -4.26 7.25
C THR A 6 -12.25 -5.45 6.28
N SER A 7 -13.43 -5.92 5.86
CA SER A 7 -13.56 -7.00 4.88
C SER A 7 -13.04 -6.57 3.51
N TYR A 8 -13.37 -5.35 3.05
CA TYR A 8 -12.89 -4.84 1.77
C TYR A 8 -11.37 -4.59 1.80
N LEU A 9 -10.84 -4.06 2.90
CA LEU A 9 -9.39 -3.90 3.08
C LEU A 9 -8.67 -5.26 3.01
N GLN A 10 -9.18 -6.27 3.70
CA GLN A 10 -8.63 -7.62 3.65
C GLN A 10 -8.67 -8.22 2.24
N TYR A 11 -9.76 -7.99 1.50
CA TYR A 11 -9.90 -8.42 0.12
C TYR A 11 -8.83 -7.81 -0.78
N VAL A 12 -8.67 -6.48 -0.78
CA VAL A 12 -7.64 -5.85 -1.63
C VAL A 12 -6.23 -6.19 -1.17
N TYR A 13 -6.01 -6.38 0.12
CA TYR A 13 -4.72 -6.78 0.66
C TYR A 13 -4.29 -8.18 0.16
N GLN A 14 -5.20 -9.16 0.20
CA GLN A 14 -4.95 -10.49 -0.36
C GLN A 14 -4.77 -10.45 -1.88
N GLN A 15 -5.61 -9.69 -2.58
CA GLN A 15 -5.57 -9.57 -4.05
C GLN A 15 -4.21 -9.05 -4.55
N PHE A 16 -3.52 -8.22 -3.77
CA PHE A 16 -2.22 -7.64 -4.12
C PHE A 16 -1.05 -8.26 -3.34
N GLY A 17 -1.16 -9.52 -2.93
CA GLY A 17 -0.04 -10.28 -2.39
C GLY A 17 0.45 -9.80 -1.03
N ASN A 18 -0.47 -9.33 -0.17
CA ASN A 18 -0.17 -8.81 1.15
C ASN A 18 0.77 -7.59 1.14
N ASN A 19 0.72 -6.79 0.08
CA ASN A 19 1.51 -5.56 -0.06
C ASN A 19 0.67 -4.35 0.37
N ARG A 20 1.08 -3.66 1.45
CA ARG A 20 0.34 -2.52 2.02
C ARG A 20 0.29 -1.34 1.05
N ILE A 21 1.33 -1.10 0.26
CA ILE A 21 1.35 -0.01 -0.74
C ILE A 21 0.22 -0.20 -1.76
N TYR A 22 0.10 -1.39 -2.34
CA TYR A 22 -0.96 -1.69 -3.30
C TYR A 22 -2.34 -1.75 -2.65
N ALA A 23 -2.44 -2.32 -1.45
CA ALA A 23 -3.72 -2.41 -0.74
C ALA A 23 -4.27 -1.03 -0.39
N SER A 24 -3.46 -0.13 0.15
CA SER A 24 -3.85 1.25 0.46
C SER A 24 -4.24 2.03 -0.81
N ALA A 25 -3.46 1.87 -1.88
CA ALA A 25 -3.77 2.47 -3.18
C ALA A 25 -5.10 1.94 -3.75
N ALA A 26 -5.35 0.64 -3.66
CA ALA A 26 -6.57 -0.01 -4.16
C ALA A 26 -7.79 0.34 -3.31
N TYR A 27 -7.61 0.51 -2.01
CA TYR A 27 -8.67 0.94 -1.11
C TYR A 27 -9.17 2.34 -1.46
N ASN A 28 -8.26 3.29 -1.76
CA ASN A 28 -8.63 4.67 -2.11
C ASN A 28 -9.00 4.84 -3.60
N ALA A 29 -8.23 4.29 -4.53
CA ALA A 29 -8.38 4.55 -5.97
C ALA A 29 -9.06 3.42 -6.76
N GLY A 30 -9.28 2.26 -6.13
CA GLY A 30 -9.83 1.06 -6.76
C GLY A 30 -8.75 0.13 -7.36
N PRO A 31 -8.98 -1.20 -7.33
CA PRO A 31 -7.99 -2.19 -7.78
C PRO A 31 -7.66 -2.12 -9.28
N GLY A 32 -8.59 -1.65 -10.11
CA GLY A 32 -8.37 -1.48 -11.55
C GLY A 32 -7.23 -0.50 -11.85
N ARG A 33 -7.19 0.64 -11.14
CA ARG A 33 -6.15 1.66 -11.31
C ARG A 33 -4.79 1.16 -10.83
N VAL A 34 -4.75 0.44 -9.71
CA VAL A 34 -3.50 -0.15 -9.21
C VAL A 34 -2.90 -1.13 -10.22
N ARG A 35 -3.72 -1.96 -10.87
CA ARG A 35 -3.25 -2.83 -11.96
C ARG A 35 -2.68 -2.04 -13.15
N THR A 36 -3.32 -0.94 -13.54
CA THR A 36 -2.76 -0.05 -14.57
C THR A 36 -1.41 0.51 -14.15
N TRP A 37 -1.27 0.96 -12.91
CA TRP A 37 0.00 1.50 -12.41
C TRP A 37 1.10 0.45 -12.34
N GLN A 38 0.78 -0.78 -11.88
CA GLN A 38 1.70 -1.92 -11.96
C GLN A 38 2.13 -2.23 -13.39
N GLY A 39 1.21 -2.14 -14.36
CA GLY A 39 1.53 -2.32 -15.78
C GLY A 39 2.45 -1.22 -16.33
N ASN A 40 2.26 0.02 -15.88
CA ASN A 40 3.09 1.16 -16.30
C ASN A 40 4.51 1.06 -15.73
N SER A 41 4.65 0.69 -14.45
CA SER A 41 5.95 0.53 -13.79
C SER A 41 6.66 -0.76 -14.23
N ALA A 42 5.91 -1.85 -14.39
CA ALA A 42 6.35 -3.15 -14.90
C ALA A 42 7.57 -3.74 -14.16
N GLY A 43 7.66 -3.59 -12.84
CA GLY A 43 8.80 -4.09 -12.05
C GLY A 43 10.11 -3.31 -12.27
N ARG A 44 10.06 -2.13 -12.91
CA ARG A 44 11.25 -1.35 -13.25
C ARG A 44 11.62 -0.32 -12.18
N ILE A 45 10.80 -0.12 -11.17
CA ILE A 45 11.06 0.86 -10.11
C ILE A 45 10.99 0.21 -8.72
N ASP A 46 11.50 0.92 -7.73
CA ASP A 46 11.40 0.51 -6.32
C ASP A 46 10.08 1.02 -5.69
N ALA A 47 9.88 0.65 -4.42
CA ALA A 47 8.68 1.02 -3.66
C ALA A 47 8.46 2.53 -3.56
N VAL A 48 9.52 3.31 -3.30
CA VAL A 48 9.43 4.76 -3.12
C VAL A 48 9.07 5.43 -4.44
N ALA A 49 9.78 5.07 -5.51
CA ALA A 49 9.50 5.54 -6.85
C ALA A 49 8.08 5.18 -7.30
N PHE A 50 7.58 3.98 -6.98
CA PHE A 50 6.19 3.61 -7.27
C PHE A 50 5.20 4.52 -6.57
N ILE A 51 5.35 4.73 -5.24
CA ILE A 51 4.49 5.63 -4.47
C ILE A 51 4.50 7.03 -5.09
N GLU A 52 5.67 7.60 -5.36
CA GLU A 52 5.77 8.95 -5.94
C GLU A 52 5.24 9.05 -7.38
N SER A 53 5.24 7.94 -8.13
CA SER A 53 4.69 7.90 -9.49
C SER A 53 3.17 7.83 -9.55
N ILE A 54 2.48 7.57 -8.42
CA ILE A 54 1.01 7.49 -8.38
C ILE A 54 0.42 8.82 -8.89
N PRO A 55 -0.32 8.84 -10.02
CA PRO A 55 -0.71 10.09 -10.68
C PRO A 55 -1.67 10.94 -9.86
N PHE A 56 -2.46 10.32 -9.00
CA PHE A 56 -3.42 11.03 -8.17
C PHE A 56 -2.76 11.47 -6.87
N SER A 57 -2.65 12.78 -6.68
CA SER A 57 -2.06 13.39 -5.49
C SER A 57 -2.77 12.95 -4.21
N GLU A 58 -4.11 12.85 -4.25
CA GLU A 58 -4.91 12.33 -3.14
C GLU A 58 -4.50 10.90 -2.77
N THR A 59 -4.48 9.98 -3.74
CA THR A 59 -4.10 8.58 -3.50
C THR A 59 -2.64 8.46 -3.05
N ARG A 60 -1.74 9.25 -3.64
CA ARG A 60 -0.33 9.30 -3.23
C ARG A 60 -0.19 9.72 -1.77
N GLY A 61 -0.88 10.78 -1.36
CA GLY A 61 -0.92 11.23 0.04
C GLY A 61 -1.55 10.18 0.95
N TYR A 62 -2.64 9.56 0.52
CA TYR A 62 -3.34 8.51 1.26
C TYR A 62 -2.40 7.33 1.59
N VAL A 63 -1.66 6.82 0.60
CA VAL A 63 -0.70 5.73 0.81
C VAL A 63 0.38 6.12 1.82
N LYS A 64 0.97 7.31 1.69
CA LYS A 64 1.99 7.81 2.63
C LYS A 64 1.44 7.92 4.06
N ASN A 65 0.22 8.42 4.21
CA ASN A 65 -0.45 8.56 5.51
C ASN A 65 -0.72 7.20 6.15
N VAL A 66 -1.25 6.23 5.40
CA VAL A 66 -1.54 4.88 5.93
C VAL A 66 -0.26 4.18 6.39
N LEU A 67 0.82 4.23 5.61
CA LEU A 67 2.09 3.63 6.01
C LEU A 67 2.67 4.29 7.27
N SER A 68 2.61 5.63 7.34
CA SER A 68 3.07 6.38 8.51
C SER A 68 2.25 6.05 9.75
N TYR A 69 0.92 6.00 9.64
CA TYR A 69 0.05 5.66 10.76
C TYR A 69 0.24 4.21 11.21
N ASP A 70 0.43 3.26 10.30
CA ASP A 70 0.74 1.87 10.67
C ASP A 70 2.05 1.78 11.49
N ALA A 71 3.09 2.54 11.11
CA ALA A 71 4.32 2.64 11.88
C ALA A 71 4.08 3.21 13.29
N TYR A 72 3.34 4.33 13.41
CA TYR A 72 2.97 4.90 14.71
C TYR A 72 2.17 3.93 15.58
N TYR A 73 1.19 3.23 15.01
CA TYR A 73 0.41 2.24 15.75
C TYR A 73 1.27 1.06 16.22
N ARG A 74 2.21 0.59 15.39
CA ARG A 74 3.16 -0.46 15.79
C ARG A 74 4.05 0.00 16.95
N TYR A 75 4.56 1.23 16.89
CA TYR A 75 5.33 1.84 17.97
C TYR A 75 4.54 1.86 19.28
N PHE A 76 3.30 2.34 19.26
CA PHE A 76 2.44 2.35 20.46
C PHE A 76 2.09 0.94 20.98
N MET A 77 2.10 -0.07 20.11
CA MET A 77 1.92 -1.48 20.48
C MET A 77 3.22 -2.15 20.96
N GLY A 78 4.34 -1.43 21.06
CA GLY A 78 5.65 -2.01 21.41
C GLY A 78 6.18 -2.99 20.37
N LYS A 79 5.76 -2.86 19.11
CA LYS A 79 6.21 -3.67 17.98
C LYS A 79 7.23 -2.90 17.16
N GLN A 80 7.97 -3.62 16.31
CA GLN A 80 8.86 -3.01 15.32
C GLN A 80 8.06 -2.10 14.36
N ASP A 81 8.50 -0.86 14.23
CA ASP A 81 7.82 0.26 13.58
C ASP A 81 8.38 0.60 12.19
N ASN A 82 9.02 -0.37 11.53
CA ASN A 82 9.52 -0.20 10.16
C ASN A 82 8.38 0.26 9.22
N LEU A 83 8.61 1.37 8.51
CA LEU A 83 7.65 1.95 7.57
C LEU A 83 7.20 0.93 6.50
N LEU A 84 8.18 0.24 5.90
CA LEU A 84 7.98 -0.85 4.95
C LEU A 84 8.52 -2.15 5.53
N SER A 85 7.86 -3.27 5.21
CA SER A 85 8.39 -4.60 5.52
C SER A 85 9.52 -4.92 4.56
N ASP A 86 10.38 -5.88 4.92
CA ASP A 86 11.47 -6.32 4.05
C ASP A 86 10.98 -6.81 2.68
N ALA A 87 9.80 -7.44 2.64
CA ALA A 87 9.18 -7.90 1.40
C ALA A 87 8.76 -6.72 0.50
N GLU A 88 8.10 -5.71 1.06
CA GLU A 88 7.71 -4.50 0.32
C GLU A 88 8.92 -3.68 -0.10
N TRP A 89 9.95 -3.59 0.75
CA TRP A 89 11.17 -2.85 0.43
C TRP A 89 11.95 -3.48 -0.72
N ARG A 90 12.04 -4.82 -0.76
CA ARG A 90 12.80 -5.56 -1.79
C ARG A 90 12.01 -5.82 -3.06
N GLN A 91 10.69 -5.70 -3.00
CA GLN A 91 9.84 -5.91 -4.16
C GLN A 91 10.16 -4.90 -5.26
N ARG A 92 10.14 -5.39 -6.50
CA ARG A 92 10.18 -4.55 -7.70
C ARG A 92 8.75 -4.20 -8.11
N TYR A 93 8.54 -2.92 -8.39
CA TYR A 93 7.23 -2.33 -8.68
C TYR A 93 7.14 -1.94 -10.14
#